data_AF-A0A8T6FFX2-F1
#
_entry.id   AF-A0A8T6FFX2-F1
#
_cell.length_a   1.000
_cell.length_b   1.000
_cell.length_c   1.000
_cell.angle_alpha   90.00
_cell.angle_beta   90.00
_cell.angle_gamma   90.00
#
_symmetry.space_group_name_H-M   'P 1'
#
loop_
_entity.id
_entity.type
_entity.pdbx_description
1 polymer ?
#
loop_
_entity_poly.entity_id
_entity_poly.type
_entity_poly.pdbx_seq_one_letter_code
_entity_poly.pdbx_strand_id
1 'polypeptide(L)'
;MTFPDERAFETHLRNIIASDITSETPKVYALDHKTIGDIVIARDGASPALFFLEVKYFQSSKGRLGVGTGAGGGIQPEILKRGPAYLETHLRWAFASDHHNPDEYWLATSDVVRQFIAGGGIGKKQNNIQERILRDHSSIDQAQLVDELKRWLLV
;
A
#
# COMPACT_ATOMS: atom_id res chain seq x y z
N MET A 1 -7.66 15.82 -0.72
CA MET A 1 -6.50 16.28 0.08
C MET A 1 -5.12 16.03 -0.58
N THR A 2 -4.17 16.98 -0.60
CA THR A 2 -2.79 16.72 -1.11
C THR A 2 -1.81 16.50 0.03
N PHE A 3 -0.96 15.49 -0.04
CA PHE A 3 0.02 15.17 1.00
C PHE A 3 1.40 15.79 0.67
N PRO A 4 2.14 16.33 1.66
CA PRO A 4 3.48 16.86 1.42
C PRO A 4 4.49 15.77 1.04
N ASP A 5 4.33 14.55 1.57
CA ASP A 5 5.20 13.40 1.30
C ASP A 5 4.50 12.07 1.62
N GLU A 6 5.22 10.97 1.36
CA GLU A 6 4.78 9.60 1.63
C GLU A 6 4.48 9.34 3.11
N ARG A 7 5.23 9.98 4.02
CA ARG A 7 5.03 9.85 5.47
C ARG A 7 3.71 10.48 5.91
N ALA A 8 3.36 11.64 5.36
CA ALA A 8 2.09 12.30 5.63
C ALA A 8 0.92 11.48 5.07
N PHE A 9 1.08 10.88 3.89
CA PHE A 9 0.06 9.97 3.35
C PHE A 9 -0.11 8.71 4.21
N GLU A 10 0.98 8.08 4.65
CA GLU A 10 0.93 6.96 5.60
C GLU A 10 0.24 7.35 6.91
N THR A 11 0.56 8.53 7.46
CA THR A 11 -0.06 9.04 8.69
C THR A 11 -1.57 9.19 8.51
N HIS A 12 -2.00 9.69 7.35
CA HIS A 12 -3.42 9.78 7.01
C HIS A 12 -4.09 8.41 6.94
N LEU A 13 -3.47 7.41 6.30
CA LEU A 13 -3.98 6.04 6.28
C LEU A 13 -4.07 5.43 7.69
N ARG A 14 -3.08 5.66 8.56
CA ARG A 14 -3.12 5.25 9.97
C ARG A 14 -4.29 5.89 10.71
N ASN A 15 -4.57 7.17 10.45
CA ASN A 15 -5.70 7.86 11.05
C ASN A 15 -7.02 7.24 10.59
N ILE A 16 -7.20 6.97 9.29
CA ILE A 16 -8.39 6.26 8.76
C ILE A 16 -8.58 4.91 9.46
N ILE A 17 -7.51 4.11 9.57
CA ILE A 17 -7.59 2.82 10.26
C ILE A 17 -8.05 3.02 11.71
N ALA A 18 -7.48 4.00 12.43
CA ALA A 18 -7.86 4.27 13.81
C ALA A 18 -9.30 4.79 13.96
N SER A 19 -9.73 5.73 13.14
CA SER A 19 -11.03 6.41 13.25
C SER A 19 -12.19 5.59 12.71
N ASP A 20 -11.99 4.85 11.63
CA ASP A 20 -13.09 4.23 10.87
C ASP A 20 -13.10 2.70 10.98
N ILE A 21 -12.00 2.08 11.43
CA ILE A 21 -11.89 0.62 11.56
C ILE A 21 -11.71 0.21 13.02
N THR A 22 -10.66 0.71 13.69
CA THR A 22 -10.34 0.36 15.07
C THR A 22 -11.43 0.83 16.04
N SER A 23 -12.02 2.01 15.81
CA SER A 23 -13.09 2.55 16.65
C SER A 23 -14.32 1.64 16.71
N GLU A 24 -14.68 1.05 15.57
CA GLU A 24 -15.81 0.11 15.43
C GLU A 24 -15.41 -1.33 15.81
N THR A 25 -14.18 -1.73 15.50
CA THR A 25 -13.65 -3.07 15.74
C THR A 25 -12.30 -2.99 16.48
N PRO A 26 -12.28 -2.82 17.82
CA PRO A 26 -11.05 -2.59 18.59
C PRO A 26 -10.01 -3.71 18.53
N LYS A 27 -10.39 -4.90 18.05
CA LYS A 27 -9.49 -6.04 17.81
C LYS A 27 -8.71 -5.93 16.49
N VAL A 28 -9.01 -4.93 15.66
CA VAL A 28 -8.27 -4.64 14.43
C VAL A 28 -7.60 -3.29 14.61
N TYR A 29 -6.27 -3.26 14.62
CA TYR A 29 -5.52 -2.04 14.91
C TYR A 29 -4.16 -2.02 14.22
N ALA A 30 -3.71 -0.82 13.83
CA ALA A 30 -2.38 -0.61 13.31
C ALA A 30 -1.35 -0.63 14.46
N LEU A 31 -0.22 -1.31 14.26
CA LEU A 31 0.91 -1.30 15.18
C LEU A 31 1.73 -0.01 14.99
N ASP A 32 2.27 0.51 16.08
CA ASP A 32 3.04 1.77 16.08
C ASP A 32 4.44 1.63 15.45
N HIS A 33 5.00 0.42 15.45
CA HIS A 33 6.36 0.18 14.96
C HIS A 33 6.40 -0.24 13.48
N LYS A 34 7.35 0.35 12.75
CA LYS A 34 7.70 -0.05 11.38
C LYS A 34 8.77 -1.13 11.41
N THR A 35 8.51 -2.26 10.75
CA THR A 35 9.50 -3.35 10.64
C THR A 35 9.52 -3.95 9.24
N ILE A 36 8.40 -4.54 8.81
CA ILE A 36 8.31 -5.39 7.62
C ILE A 36 7.52 -4.72 6.48
N GLY A 37 6.73 -3.68 6.79
CA GLY A 37 6.03 -2.80 5.84
C GLY A 37 5.75 -1.44 6.46
N ASP A 38 5.17 -0.51 5.69
CA ASP A 38 4.92 0.86 6.16
C ASP A 38 3.85 0.90 7.27
N ILE A 39 2.79 0.10 7.13
CA ILE A 39 1.77 -0.11 8.17
C ILE A 39 1.55 -1.61 8.36
N VAL A 40 1.68 -2.06 9.61
CA VAL A 40 1.31 -3.42 10.01
C VAL A 40 0.02 -3.33 10.81
N ILE A 41 -0.97 -4.13 10.44
CA ILE A 41 -2.30 -4.14 11.05
C ILE A 41 -2.52 -5.52 11.65
N ALA A 42 -2.77 -5.57 12.96
CA ALA A 42 -3.14 -6.80 13.65
C ALA A 42 -4.66 -6.94 13.65
N ARG A 43 -5.12 -8.17 13.44
CA ARG A 43 -6.48 -8.62 13.78
C ARG A 43 -6.37 -9.70 14.83
N ASP A 44 -6.94 -9.47 16.01
CA ASP A 44 -6.99 -10.44 17.09
C ASP A 44 -8.32 -11.21 17.13
N GLY A 45 -8.34 -12.31 17.89
CA GLY A 45 -9.55 -13.08 18.17
C GLY A 45 -9.46 -14.53 17.68
N ALA A 46 -10.56 -15.05 17.15
CA ALA A 46 -10.68 -16.46 16.78
C ALA A 46 -9.86 -16.84 15.54
N SER A 47 -9.61 -15.89 14.63
CA SER A 47 -8.78 -16.07 13.44
C SER A 47 -7.75 -14.94 13.35
N PRO A 48 -6.72 -14.98 14.21
CA PRO A 48 -5.74 -13.91 14.28
C PRO A 48 -4.91 -13.83 13.00
N ALA A 49 -4.60 -12.62 12.56
CA ALA A 49 -3.83 -12.37 11.34
C ALA A 49 -3.03 -11.07 11.41
N LEU A 50 -1.92 -11.04 10.67
CA LEU A 50 -1.16 -9.82 10.40
C LEU A 50 -1.33 -9.43 8.94
N PHE A 51 -1.70 -8.18 8.74
CA PHE A 51 -1.85 -7.53 7.44
C PHE A 51 -0.81 -6.43 7.28
N PHE A 52 -0.48 -6.13 6.03
CA PHE A 52 0.58 -5.21 5.66
C PHE A 52 0.08 -4.24 4.60
N LEU A 53 0.27 -2.95 4.82
CA LEU A 53 0.03 -1.92 3.83
C LEU A 53 1.37 -1.29 3.44
N GLU A 54 1.72 -1.43 2.17
CA GLU A 54 2.84 -0.72 1.55
C GLU A 54 2.32 0.61 1.01
N VAL A 55 2.93 1.72 1.41
CA VAL A 55 2.46 3.06 1.08
C VAL A 55 3.37 3.64 0.01
N LYS A 56 2.78 4.16 -1.06
CA LYS A 56 3.50 4.76 -2.18
C LYS A 56 2.87 6.08 -2.56
N TYR A 57 3.60 7.17 -2.38
CA TYR A 57 3.11 8.50 -2.76
C TYR A 57 3.85 9.03 -3.98
N PHE A 58 3.12 9.22 -5.08
CA PHE A 58 3.72 9.75 -6.30
C PHE A 58 3.85 11.27 -6.20
N GLN A 59 5.10 11.73 -6.18
CA GLN A 59 5.44 13.15 -6.29
C GLN A 59 5.95 13.46 -7.69
N SER A 60 5.29 14.39 -8.38
CA SER A 60 5.64 14.84 -9.73
C SER A 60 7.11 15.26 -9.86
N SER A 61 7.64 15.91 -8.81
CA SER A 61 9.04 16.34 -8.74
C SER A 61 10.07 15.19 -8.74
N LYS A 62 9.66 13.97 -8.37
CA LYS A 62 10.51 12.78 -8.34
C LYS A 62 10.37 11.92 -9.60
N GLY A 63 9.22 11.96 -10.28
CA GLY A 63 8.96 11.24 -11.53
C GLY A 63 9.06 9.71 -11.44
N ARG A 64 9.02 9.13 -10.23
CA ARG A 64 9.12 7.67 -10.02
C ARG A 64 8.52 7.23 -8.68
N LEU A 65 8.02 6.00 -8.64
CA LEU A 65 7.70 5.26 -7.42
C LEU A 65 8.72 4.15 -7.21
N GLY A 66 9.60 4.31 -6.22
CA GLY A 66 10.65 3.32 -5.93
C GLY A 66 10.12 2.11 -5.16
N VAL A 67 10.67 0.93 -5.48
CA VAL A 67 10.41 -0.35 -4.78
C VAL A 67 11.73 -0.90 -4.22
N GLY A 68 11.79 -1.03 -2.89
CA GLY A 68 13.00 -1.48 -2.20
C GLY A 68 14.16 -0.49 -2.29
N THR A 69 15.38 -1.00 -2.23
CA THR A 69 16.61 -0.17 -2.23
C THR A 69 17.07 0.17 -3.65
N GLY A 70 17.98 1.14 -3.79
CA GLY A 70 18.56 1.52 -5.09
C GLY A 70 19.34 0.38 -5.78
N ALA A 71 19.79 -0.63 -5.04
CA ALA A 71 20.40 -1.86 -5.55
C ALA A 71 19.36 -2.94 -5.93
N GLY A 72 18.09 -2.64 -5.72
CA GLY A 72 16.95 -3.49 -6.01
C GLY A 72 16.72 -4.64 -5.03
N GLY A 73 17.28 -4.54 -3.82
CA GLY A 73 17.04 -5.46 -2.71
C GLY A 73 15.96 -4.97 -1.74
N GLY A 74 15.68 -5.78 -0.73
CA GLY A 74 14.67 -5.50 0.29
C GLY A 74 13.42 -6.35 0.13
N ILE A 75 12.54 -6.26 1.12
CA ILE A 75 11.38 -7.16 1.21
C ILE A 75 10.37 -6.93 0.08
N GLN A 76 10.13 -5.67 -0.30
CA GLN A 76 9.22 -5.31 -1.38
C GLN A 76 9.58 -5.99 -2.73
N PRO A 77 10.82 -5.89 -3.24
CA PRO A 77 11.26 -6.67 -4.41
C PRO A 77 11.14 -8.19 -4.24
N GLU A 78 11.41 -8.73 -3.05
CA GLU A 78 11.32 -10.17 -2.80
C GLU A 78 9.88 -10.69 -2.86
N ILE A 79 8.94 -9.96 -2.26
CA ILE A 79 7.50 -10.25 -2.32
C ILE A 79 7.06 -10.26 -3.78
N LEU A 80 7.29 -9.16 -4.50
CA LEU A 80 6.84 -9.02 -5.87
C LEU A 80 7.55 -9.98 -6.84
N LYS A 81 8.72 -10.53 -6.48
CA LYS A 81 9.41 -11.55 -7.28
C LYS A 81 8.92 -12.97 -6.98
N ARG A 82 8.73 -13.30 -5.70
CA ARG A 82 8.44 -14.67 -5.24
C ARG A 82 6.95 -14.97 -5.12
N GLY A 83 6.11 -13.95 -4.95
CA GLY A 83 4.68 -14.09 -4.70
C GLY A 83 4.36 -15.02 -3.53
N PRO A 84 4.92 -14.81 -2.32
CA PRO A 84 4.65 -15.69 -1.19
C PRO A 84 3.17 -15.62 -0.83
N ALA A 85 2.48 -16.77 -0.88
CA ALA A 85 1.02 -16.86 -0.80
C ALA A 85 0.41 -16.10 0.40
N TYR A 86 1.07 -16.14 1.55
CA TYR A 86 0.62 -15.38 2.72
C TYR A 86 0.55 -13.88 2.45
N LEU A 87 1.56 -13.29 1.80
CA LEU A 87 1.55 -11.85 1.52
C LEU A 87 0.70 -11.51 0.30
N GLU A 88 0.45 -12.42 -0.62
CA GLU A 88 -0.55 -12.18 -1.68
C GLU A 88 -1.95 -11.93 -1.11
N THR A 89 -2.30 -12.59 0.00
CA THR A 89 -3.58 -12.37 0.67
C THR A 89 -3.52 -11.26 1.73
N HIS A 90 -2.39 -11.09 2.42
CA HIS A 90 -2.25 -10.18 3.56
C HIS A 90 -1.44 -8.90 3.30
N LEU A 91 -1.02 -8.63 2.06
CA LEU A 91 -0.41 -7.35 1.68
C LEU A 91 -1.33 -6.60 0.71
N ARG A 92 -1.45 -5.30 0.92
CA ARG A 92 -1.99 -4.36 -0.08
C ARG A 92 -1.02 -3.21 -0.28
N TRP A 93 -1.12 -2.60 -1.45
CA TRP A 93 -0.37 -1.40 -1.82
C TRP A 93 -1.35 -0.25 -1.90
N ALA A 94 -1.11 0.80 -1.12
CA ALA A 94 -1.89 2.03 -1.13
C ALA A 94 -1.11 3.12 -1.86
N PHE A 95 -1.75 3.75 -2.84
CA PHE A 95 -1.20 4.86 -3.59
C PHE A 95 -2.05 6.12 -3.46
N ALA A 96 -1.37 7.26 -3.53
CA ALA A 96 -1.94 8.57 -3.79
C ALA A 96 -0.91 9.40 -4.58
N SER A 97 -1.32 10.57 -5.05
CA SER A 97 -0.43 11.43 -5.84
C SER A 97 -0.67 12.92 -5.64
N ASP A 98 0.37 13.73 -5.89
CA ASP A 98 0.34 15.18 -5.78
C ASP A 98 -0.29 15.92 -6.98
N HIS A 99 -0.52 15.22 -8.10
CA HIS A 99 -1.01 15.81 -9.35
C HIS A 99 -2.27 15.13 -9.91
N HIS A 100 -2.80 14.15 -9.19
CA HIS A 100 -4.13 13.59 -9.43
C HIS A 100 -5.17 14.26 -8.52
N ASN A 101 -6.46 13.89 -8.69
CA ASN A 101 -7.50 14.44 -7.83
C ASN A 101 -7.16 14.07 -6.38
N PRO A 102 -7.11 15.05 -5.48
CA PRO A 102 -6.61 14.85 -4.13
C PRO A 102 -7.54 13.95 -3.28
N ASP A 103 -8.73 13.60 -3.77
CA ASP A 103 -9.65 12.65 -3.13
C ASP A 103 -9.61 11.25 -3.77
N GLU A 104 -8.61 10.98 -4.62
CA GLU A 104 -8.35 9.69 -5.24
C GLU A 104 -7.27 8.89 -4.50
N TYR A 105 -7.60 7.64 -4.25
CA TYR A 105 -6.72 6.63 -3.68
C TYR A 105 -6.67 5.44 -4.62
N TRP A 106 -5.59 4.67 -4.57
CA TRP A 106 -5.54 3.37 -5.24
C TRP A 106 -5.16 2.32 -4.23
N LEU A 107 -5.96 1.26 -4.17
CA LEU A 107 -5.65 0.07 -3.40
C LEU A 107 -5.41 -1.09 -4.37
N ALA A 108 -4.24 -1.72 -4.28
CA ALA A 108 -3.83 -2.75 -5.22
C ALA A 108 -3.25 -3.99 -4.52
N THR A 109 -3.39 -5.14 -5.18
CA THR A 109 -2.68 -6.37 -4.82
C THR A 109 -1.26 -6.37 -5.41
N SER A 110 -0.41 -7.27 -4.93
CA SER A 110 0.91 -7.50 -5.54
C SER A 110 0.79 -7.93 -7.01
N ASP A 111 -0.23 -8.71 -7.38
CA ASP A 111 -0.52 -9.09 -8.77
C ASP A 111 -0.75 -7.87 -9.68
N VAL A 112 -1.50 -6.89 -9.21
CA VAL A 112 -1.70 -5.63 -9.94
C VAL A 112 -0.36 -4.90 -10.05
N VAL A 113 0.34 -4.69 -8.94
CA VAL A 113 1.63 -3.96 -8.93
C VAL A 113 2.67 -4.59 -9.86
N ARG A 114 2.72 -5.93 -9.95
CA ARG A 114 3.64 -6.66 -10.84
C ARG A 114 3.45 -6.30 -12.32
N GLN A 115 2.24 -5.94 -12.76
CA GLN A 115 1.95 -5.53 -14.14
C GLN A 115 2.49 -4.15 -14.50
N PHE A 116 2.89 -3.38 -13.48
CA PHE A 116 3.37 -2.01 -13.60
C PHE A 116 4.86 -1.87 -13.24
N ILE A 117 5.61 -2.96 -13.10
CA ILE A 117 7.05 -2.87 -12.84
C ILE A 117 7.78 -2.36 -14.08
N ALA A 118 8.58 -1.31 -13.93
CA ALA A 118 9.41 -0.75 -14.99
C ALA A 118 10.47 -1.77 -15.45
N GLY A 119 10.77 -1.78 -16.76
CA GLY A 119 11.80 -2.67 -17.32
C GLY A 119 11.42 -4.15 -17.41
N GLY A 120 10.15 -4.51 -17.17
CA GLY A 120 9.62 -5.86 -17.39
C GLY A 120 10.09 -6.92 -16.39
N GLY A 121 10.80 -6.54 -15.32
CA GLY A 121 11.20 -7.48 -14.28
C GLY A 121 11.99 -6.85 -13.12
N ILE A 122 11.84 -7.44 -11.94
CA ILE A 122 12.50 -6.99 -10.70
C ILE A 122 13.97 -7.42 -10.68
N GLY A 123 14.86 -6.49 -10.30
CA GLY A 123 16.27 -6.77 -10.05
C GLY A 123 17.21 -6.69 -11.26
N LYS A 124 16.77 -6.14 -12.41
CA LYS A 124 17.60 -6.04 -13.63
C LYS A 124 18.08 -4.64 -14.00
N LYS A 125 17.39 -3.58 -13.58
CA LYS A 125 17.81 -2.14 -13.54
C LYS A 125 16.53 -1.32 -13.28
N GLN A 126 16.57 -0.43 -12.30
CA GLN A 126 15.44 0.40 -11.85
C GLN A 126 14.22 -0.39 -11.32
N ASN A 127 14.16 -0.59 -10.01
CA ASN A 127 12.96 -1.13 -9.35
C ASN A 127 11.95 -0.01 -9.11
N ASN A 128 11.20 0.34 -10.16
CA ASN A 128 10.16 1.34 -10.06
C ASN A 128 8.80 0.78 -10.46
N ILE A 129 7.74 1.29 -9.85
CA ILE A 129 6.37 1.16 -10.33
C ILE A 129 6.14 2.28 -11.34
N GLN A 130 5.62 1.93 -12.51
CA GLN A 130 5.26 2.87 -13.56
C GLN A 130 4.07 3.72 -13.11
N GLU A 131 4.15 5.03 -13.28
CA GLU A 131 3.08 5.99 -12.96
C GLU A 131 1.74 5.61 -13.60
N ARG A 132 1.76 4.94 -14.76
CA ARG A 132 0.54 4.50 -15.44
C ARG A 132 -0.38 3.63 -14.57
N ILE A 133 0.11 3.04 -13.46
CA ILE A 133 -0.77 2.38 -12.48
C ILE A 133 -1.88 3.32 -11.99
N LEU A 134 -1.60 4.62 -11.84
CA LEU A 134 -2.57 5.64 -11.40
C LEU A 134 -3.60 5.98 -12.48
N ARG A 135 -3.36 5.60 -13.73
CA ARG A 135 -4.26 5.82 -14.86
C ARG A 135 -5.01 4.56 -15.25
N ASP A 136 -4.33 3.42 -15.20
CA ASP A 136 -4.79 2.14 -15.74
C ASP A 136 -5.48 1.29 -14.65
N HIS A 137 -5.13 1.49 -13.36
CA HIS A 137 -5.86 0.91 -12.23
C HIS A 137 -6.85 1.94 -11.68
N SER A 138 -8.08 1.52 -11.41
CA SER A 138 -9.14 2.43 -10.98
C SER A 138 -8.83 3.06 -9.62
N SER A 139 -9.01 4.37 -9.52
CA SER A 139 -9.04 5.09 -8.26
C SER A 139 -10.33 4.80 -7.51
N ILE A 140 -10.29 5.04 -6.19
CA ILE A 140 -11.40 4.97 -5.26
C ILE A 140 -11.39 6.23 -4.39
N ASP A 141 -12.56 6.67 -3.92
CA ASP A 141 -12.64 7.73 -2.93
C ASP A 141 -12.34 7.23 -1.50
N GLN A 142 -12.34 8.13 -0.52
CA GLN A 142 -12.05 7.75 0.88
C GLN A 142 -13.08 6.78 1.47
N ALA A 143 -14.37 6.94 1.14
CA ALA A 143 -15.42 6.06 1.66
C ALA A 143 -15.25 4.63 1.11
N GLN A 144 -15.00 4.53 -0.19
CA GLN A 144 -14.67 3.29 -0.86
C GLN A 144 -13.37 2.67 -0.33
N LEU A 145 -12.35 3.47 -0.03
CA LEU A 145 -11.11 3.00 0.60
C LEU A 145 -11.39 2.35 1.95
N VAL A 146 -12.20 2.97 2.80
CA VAL A 146 -12.61 2.40 4.09
C VAL A 146 -13.34 1.08 3.88
N ASP A 147 -14.30 1.03 2.95
CA ASP A 147 -15.06 -0.19 2.66
C ASP A 147 -14.17 -1.35 2.15
N GLU A 148 -13.21 -1.06 1.27
CA GLU A 148 -12.26 -2.06 0.77
C GLU A 148 -11.31 -2.53 1.88
N LEU A 149 -10.81 -1.62 2.73
CA LEU A 149 -9.98 -1.98 3.88
C LEU A 149 -10.76 -2.84 4.87
N LYS A 150 -12.01 -2.50 5.21
CA LYS A 150 -12.87 -3.31 6.08
C LYS A 150 -13.10 -4.69 5.48
N ARG A 151 -13.46 -4.77 4.20
CA ARG A 151 -13.66 -6.06 3.51
C ARG A 151 -12.39 -6.91 3.52
N TRP A 152 -11.23 -6.31 3.31
CA TRP A 152 -9.96 -7.03 3.33
C TRP A 152 -9.53 -7.48 4.74
N LEU A 153 -9.74 -6.64 5.76
CA LEU A 153 -9.28 -6.91 7.12
C LEU A 153 -10.25 -7.78 7.93
N LEU A 154 -11.54 -7.81 7.61
CA LEU A 154 -12.58 -8.46 8.43
C LEU A 154 -13.12 -9.76 7.85
N VAL A 155 -12.91 -10.00 6.56
CA VAL A 155 -13.19 -11.28 5.90
C VAL A 155 -12.04 -12.27 6.15
#